data_AF-A0A6I1N304-F1
#
_entry.id   AF-A0A6I1N304-F1
#
_cell.length_a   1.000
_cell.length_b   1.000
_cell.length_c   1.000
_cell.angle_alpha   90.00
_cell.angle_beta   90.00
_cell.angle_gamma   90.00
#
_symmetry.space_group_name_H-M   'P 1'
#
loop_
_entity.id
_entity.type
_entity.pdbx_description
1 polymer ?
#
loop_
_entity_poly.entity_id
_entity_poly.type
_entity_poly.pdbx_seq_one_letter_code
_entity_poly.pdbx_strand_id
1 'polypeptide(L)'
;MSFDKVREVLHLNDGSLPDINFDFGQERVVGDVYALIQGRATHLASEHAYYWSKSRSAESPIRFSENPALAFLDGDAEGFHVVFSGLRSTAGARIPDLGVFVLDVGFIALDYRMGLEWDEPAIVGLFEVMRDLKALSETVKISHVGNIFESDEGILLTEFKNWLDTDNSQGRGDRFGNHL
;
A
#
# COMPACT_ATOMS: atom_id res chain seq x y z
N MET A 1 16.17 0.58 -14.21
CA MET A 1 15.18 -0.28 -13.55
C MET A 1 15.09 -1.61 -14.29
N SER A 2 15.00 -2.73 -13.58
CA SER A 2 14.85 -4.07 -14.15
C SER A 2 13.49 -4.67 -13.78
N PHE A 3 12.49 -4.46 -14.64
CA PHE A 3 11.15 -5.01 -14.41
C PHE A 3 11.14 -6.53 -14.34
N ASP A 4 11.99 -7.23 -15.09
CA ASP A 4 12.04 -8.69 -15.08
C ASP A 4 12.32 -9.26 -13.69
N LYS A 5 13.18 -8.60 -12.89
CA LYS A 5 13.48 -9.02 -11.52
C LYS A 5 12.32 -8.76 -10.56
N VAL A 6 11.70 -7.58 -10.64
CA VAL A 6 10.51 -7.25 -9.83
C VAL A 6 9.36 -8.20 -10.17
N ARG A 7 9.23 -8.51 -11.45
CA ARG A 7 8.25 -9.46 -11.97
C ARG A 7 8.48 -10.84 -11.36
N GLU A 8 9.71 -11.33 -11.28
CA GLU A 8 10.01 -12.62 -10.63
C GLU A 8 9.51 -12.66 -9.17
N VAL A 9 9.75 -11.58 -8.42
CA VAL A 9 9.31 -11.43 -7.02
C VAL A 9 7.78 -11.42 -6.91
N LEU A 10 7.07 -10.69 -7.78
CA LEU A 10 5.62 -10.53 -7.67
C LEU A 10 4.80 -11.60 -8.41
N HIS A 11 5.39 -12.33 -9.37
CA HIS A 11 4.67 -13.29 -10.23
C HIS A 11 4.71 -14.71 -9.73
N LEU A 12 5.86 -15.16 -9.25
CA LEU A 12 6.09 -16.56 -8.94
C LEU A 12 5.36 -16.93 -7.65
N ASN A 13 4.12 -17.38 -7.79
CA ASN A 13 3.28 -17.70 -6.66
C ASN A 13 3.76 -18.98 -5.97
N ASP A 14 4.31 -18.83 -4.77
CA ASP A 14 4.72 -19.91 -3.88
C ASP A 14 3.70 -20.22 -2.76
N GLY A 15 2.53 -19.56 -2.81
CA GLY A 15 1.46 -19.66 -1.80
C GLY A 15 1.59 -18.70 -0.61
N SER A 16 2.66 -17.91 -0.51
CA SER A 16 2.80 -16.87 0.51
C SER A 16 2.03 -15.58 0.16
N LEU A 17 1.88 -14.72 1.17
CA LEU A 17 1.36 -13.35 1.06
C LEU A 17 2.42 -12.41 1.65
N PRO A 18 3.39 -11.95 0.84
CA PRO A 18 4.43 -11.08 1.33
C PRO A 18 3.90 -9.70 1.72
N ASP A 19 4.58 -9.05 2.66
CA ASP A 19 4.19 -7.75 3.19
C ASP A 19 5.17 -6.66 2.74
N ILE A 20 4.62 -5.53 2.29
CA ILE A 20 5.33 -4.25 2.16
C ILE A 20 4.96 -3.40 3.37
N ASN A 21 5.88 -3.31 4.33
CA ASN A 21 5.66 -2.55 5.56
C ASN A 21 6.04 -1.09 5.38
N PHE A 22 5.26 -0.20 5.99
CA PHE A 22 5.58 1.21 6.14
C PHE A 22 5.58 1.57 7.61
N ASP A 23 6.77 1.88 8.13
CA ASP A 23 7.01 2.31 9.51
C ASP A 23 7.27 3.82 9.53
N PHE A 24 6.25 4.56 9.99
CA PHE A 24 6.24 6.00 10.22
C PHE A 24 6.61 6.35 11.67
N GLY A 25 7.12 5.39 12.45
CA GLY A 25 7.50 5.56 13.84
C GLY A 25 6.29 5.82 14.74
N GLN A 26 6.19 7.03 15.29
CA GLN A 26 5.10 7.43 16.19
C GLN A 26 4.16 8.47 15.56
N GLU A 27 4.35 8.76 14.27
CA GLU A 27 3.46 9.65 13.53
C GLU A 27 2.10 8.96 13.36
N ARG A 28 1.02 9.64 13.75
CA ARG A 28 -0.35 9.07 13.78
C ARG A 28 -1.03 9.12 12.41
N VAL A 29 -0.41 8.50 11.40
CA VAL A 29 -0.77 8.68 9.97
C VAL A 29 -1.63 7.57 9.39
N VAL A 30 -1.91 6.50 10.14
CA VAL A 30 -2.67 5.35 9.60
C VAL A 30 -4.07 5.69 9.09
N GLY A 31 -4.70 6.74 9.63
CA GLY A 31 -5.95 7.28 9.11
C GLY A 31 -5.82 7.80 7.68
N ASP A 32 -4.78 8.58 7.41
CA ASP A 32 -4.50 9.17 6.10
C ASP A 32 -4.03 8.11 5.10
N VAL A 33 -3.19 7.17 5.55
CA VAL A 33 -2.77 6.00 4.77
C VAL A 33 -3.98 5.18 4.31
N TYR A 34 -4.90 4.85 5.22
CA TYR A 34 -6.10 4.11 4.89
C TYR A 34 -6.97 4.87 3.89
N ALA A 35 -7.19 6.17 4.12
CA ALA A 35 -7.98 7.02 3.22
C ALA A 35 -7.35 7.11 1.81
N LEU A 36 -6.03 7.17 1.72
CA LEU A 36 -5.30 7.19 0.46
C LEU A 36 -5.57 5.92 -0.34
N ILE A 37 -5.41 4.74 0.28
CA ILE A 37 -5.63 3.45 -0.39
C ILE A 37 -7.10 3.27 -0.77
N GLN A 38 -8.01 3.59 0.15
CA GLN A 38 -9.46 3.59 -0.09
C GLN A 38 -9.83 4.47 -1.29
N GLY A 39 -9.23 5.66 -1.41
CA GLY A 39 -9.44 6.57 -2.54
C GLY A 39 -8.93 6.05 -3.89
N ARG A 40 -8.09 5.00 -3.89
CA ARG A 40 -7.65 4.30 -5.10
C ARG A 40 -8.50 3.09 -5.45
N ALA A 41 -9.27 2.58 -4.50
CA ALA A 41 -10.07 1.38 -4.64
C ALA A 41 -11.51 1.71 -5.07
N THR A 42 -12.25 0.67 -5.45
CA THR A 42 -13.69 0.80 -5.76
C THR A 42 -14.58 0.06 -4.76
N HIS A 43 -14.01 -0.91 -4.04
CA HIS A 43 -14.72 -1.72 -3.05
C HIS A 43 -13.74 -2.46 -2.13
N LEU A 44 -14.26 -3.08 -1.07
CA LEU A 44 -13.55 -4.08 -0.28
C LEU A 44 -13.79 -5.46 -0.90
N ALA A 45 -12.73 -6.24 -1.10
CA ALA A 45 -12.82 -7.66 -1.46
C ALA A 45 -13.04 -8.57 -0.24
N SER A 46 -12.69 -8.10 0.96
CA SER A 46 -12.96 -8.84 2.20
C SER A 46 -14.45 -9.06 2.41
N GLU A 47 -14.90 -10.31 2.30
CA GLU A 47 -16.24 -10.71 2.72
C GLU A 47 -16.34 -10.58 4.24
N HIS A 48 -17.33 -9.83 4.73
CA HIS A 48 -17.57 -9.62 6.16
C HIS A 48 -16.40 -8.97 6.93
N ALA A 49 -15.69 -8.01 6.34
CA ALA A 49 -14.68 -7.23 7.05
C ALA A 49 -15.23 -6.63 8.36
N TYR A 50 -14.49 -6.75 9.45
CA TYR A 50 -14.82 -6.15 10.74
C TYR A 50 -13.57 -5.73 11.50
N TYR A 51 -13.75 -4.85 12.48
CA TYR A 51 -12.78 -4.65 13.56
C TYR A 51 -13.46 -4.90 14.91
N TRP A 52 -12.68 -5.19 15.94
CA TRP A 52 -13.22 -5.26 17.31
C TRP A 52 -13.32 -3.86 17.92
N SER A 53 -14.52 -3.41 18.26
CA SER A 53 -14.75 -2.14 18.97
C SER A 53 -14.70 -2.40 20.47
N LYS A 54 -13.75 -1.75 21.15
CA LYS A 54 -13.53 -1.88 22.59
C LYS A 54 -14.67 -1.28 23.39
N SER A 55 -15.17 -0.10 23.00
CA SER A 55 -16.30 0.54 23.71
C SER A 55 -17.58 -0.29 23.65
N ARG A 56 -17.83 -0.99 22.53
CA ARG A 56 -18.97 -1.88 22.36
C ARG A 56 -18.71 -3.31 22.84
N SER A 57 -17.44 -3.67 23.02
CA SER A 57 -17.00 -5.04 23.28
C SER A 57 -17.62 -6.02 22.26
N ALA A 58 -17.56 -5.65 20.98
CA ALA A 58 -18.19 -6.39 19.89
C ALA A 58 -17.53 -6.13 18.54
N GLU A 59 -17.69 -7.08 17.63
CA GLU A 59 -17.33 -6.91 16.21
C GLU A 59 -18.17 -5.80 15.58
N SER A 60 -17.48 -4.96 14.82
CA SER A 60 -18.05 -3.82 14.13
C SER A 60 -17.75 -3.96 12.64
N PRO A 61 -18.77 -4.12 11.79
CA PRO A 61 -18.54 -4.34 10.36
C PRO A 61 -17.89 -3.11 9.75
N ILE A 62 -16.95 -3.33 8.84
CA ILE A 62 -16.26 -2.30 8.07
C ILE A 62 -16.97 -2.18 6.72
N ARG A 63 -17.45 -0.98 6.40
CA ARG A 63 -17.99 -0.66 5.07
C ARG A 63 -16.96 0.08 4.24
N PHE A 64 -17.02 -0.08 2.91
CA PHE A 64 -16.09 0.58 1.99
C PHE A 64 -16.08 2.11 2.10
N SER A 65 -17.14 2.76 2.59
CA SER A 65 -17.19 4.21 2.76
C SER A 65 -16.66 4.71 4.11
N GLU A 66 -16.22 3.81 4.99
CA GLU A 66 -15.79 4.12 6.35
C GLU A 66 -14.26 4.06 6.47
N ASN A 67 -13.71 4.79 7.43
CA ASN A 67 -12.28 4.73 7.76
C ASN A 67 -12.11 4.23 9.21
N PRO A 68 -12.10 2.90 9.45
CA PRO A 68 -11.91 2.32 10.77
C PRO A 68 -10.53 2.63 11.38
N ALA A 69 -9.54 3.07 10.59
CA ALA A 69 -8.25 3.50 11.13
C ALA A 69 -8.38 4.75 12.00
N LEU A 70 -9.40 5.59 11.79
CA LEU A 70 -9.72 6.70 12.70
C LEU A 70 -10.19 6.19 14.06
N ALA A 71 -11.07 5.18 14.09
CA ALA A 71 -11.49 4.54 15.34
C ALA A 71 -10.31 3.85 16.06
N PHE A 72 -9.36 3.30 15.31
CA PHE A 72 -8.11 2.77 15.86
C PHE A 72 -7.26 3.87 16.50
N LEU A 73 -7.08 5.00 15.81
CA LEU A 73 -6.38 6.16 16.36
C LEU A 73 -7.06 6.73 17.60
N ASP A 74 -8.39 6.72 17.67
CA ASP A 74 -9.13 7.15 18.86
C ASP A 74 -9.07 6.12 20.01
N GLY A 75 -8.45 4.96 19.78
CA GLY A 75 -8.29 3.89 20.74
C GLY A 75 -9.50 2.96 20.86
N ASP A 76 -10.57 3.18 20.10
CA ASP A 76 -11.79 2.36 20.11
C ASP A 76 -11.62 1.04 19.35
N ALA A 77 -10.88 1.04 18.23
CA ALA A 77 -10.66 -0.18 17.47
C ALA A 77 -9.40 -0.94 17.93
N GLU A 78 -9.43 -2.27 17.86
CA GLU A 78 -8.22 -3.09 17.77
C GLU A 78 -7.64 -3.08 16.36
N GLY A 79 -6.41 -3.60 16.22
CA GLY A 79 -5.78 -3.75 14.91
C GLY A 79 -6.63 -4.65 14.00
N PHE A 80 -6.66 -4.32 12.72
CA PHE A 80 -7.55 -4.99 11.76
C PHE A 80 -6.88 -5.14 10.39
N HIS A 81 -7.50 -5.97 9.55
CA HIS A 81 -7.06 -6.24 8.19
C HIS A 81 -8.26 -6.14 7.23
N VAL A 82 -8.07 -5.45 6.11
CA VAL A 82 -9.05 -5.42 5.01
C VAL A 82 -8.36 -5.50 3.66
N VAL A 83 -9.03 -6.12 2.69
CA VAL A 83 -8.55 -6.22 1.31
C VAL A 83 -9.31 -5.23 0.44
N PHE A 84 -8.58 -4.36 -0.24
CA PHE A 84 -9.12 -3.43 -1.22
C PHE A 84 -9.01 -3.98 -2.63
N SER A 85 -10.06 -3.77 -3.43
CA SER A 85 -10.10 -4.23 -4.82
C SER A 85 -10.57 -3.15 -5.80
N GLY A 86 -10.28 -3.41 -7.08
CA GLY A 86 -10.41 -2.46 -8.17
C GLY A 86 -9.48 -1.25 -8.00
N LEU A 87 -8.29 -1.49 -7.45
CA LEU A 87 -7.29 -0.46 -7.19
C LEU A 87 -6.76 0.15 -8.48
N ARG A 88 -6.57 1.47 -8.46
CA ARG A 88 -5.94 2.23 -9.54
C ARG A 88 -4.87 3.18 -9.02
N SER A 89 -3.76 3.22 -9.72
CA SER A 89 -2.66 4.14 -9.46
C SER A 89 -3.03 5.59 -9.82
N THR A 90 -2.13 6.55 -9.55
CA THR A 90 -2.32 7.96 -9.93
C THR A 90 -2.37 8.15 -11.44
N ALA A 91 -1.56 7.42 -12.19
CA ALA A 91 -1.62 7.39 -13.65
C ALA A 91 -2.77 6.51 -14.20
N GLY A 92 -3.54 5.85 -13.33
CA GLY A 92 -4.71 5.05 -13.70
C GLY A 92 -4.44 3.58 -14.03
N ALA A 93 -3.20 3.10 -13.83
CA ALA A 93 -2.87 1.69 -13.99
C ALA A 93 -3.67 0.84 -13.00
N ARG A 94 -4.15 -0.33 -13.44
CA ARG A 94 -4.83 -1.28 -12.54
C ARG A 94 -3.78 -1.96 -11.67
N ILE A 95 -4.09 -2.09 -10.40
CA ILE A 95 -3.24 -2.78 -9.43
C ILE A 95 -4.05 -3.98 -8.92
N PRO A 96 -3.43 -5.17 -8.78
CA PRO A 96 -4.02 -6.29 -8.05
C PRO A 96 -4.48 -5.88 -6.65
N ASP A 97 -5.34 -6.71 -6.06
CA ASP A 97 -5.86 -6.47 -4.71
C ASP A 97 -4.72 -6.38 -3.69
N LEU A 98 -4.87 -5.44 -2.75
CA LEU A 98 -3.93 -5.25 -1.66
C LEU A 98 -4.68 -5.39 -0.33
N GLY A 99 -4.17 -6.23 0.55
CA GLY A 99 -4.54 -6.22 1.96
C GLY A 99 -3.89 -5.05 2.67
N VAL A 100 -4.57 -4.51 3.67
CA VAL A 100 -4.10 -3.40 4.50
C VAL A 100 -4.27 -3.79 5.95
N PHE A 101 -3.14 -4.01 6.62
CA PHE A 101 -3.10 -4.19 8.06
C PHE A 101 -2.87 -2.84 8.75
N VAL A 102 -3.70 -2.53 9.74
CA VAL A 102 -3.49 -1.43 10.68
C VAL A 102 -3.17 -2.05 12.03
N LEU A 103 -1.91 -1.91 12.47
CA LEU A 103 -1.40 -2.59 13.67
C LEU A 103 -0.89 -1.62 14.74
N ASP A 104 -0.40 -0.45 14.34
CA ASP A 104 0.05 0.63 15.23
C ASP A 104 -0.29 1.99 14.60
N VAL A 105 -0.24 3.07 15.37
CA VAL A 105 -0.63 4.42 14.96
C VAL A 105 0.22 4.98 13.82
N GLY A 106 1.45 4.47 13.68
CA GLY A 106 2.41 4.81 12.63
C GLY A 106 2.91 3.60 11.86
N PHE A 107 2.20 2.47 11.86
CA PHE A 107 2.62 1.27 11.13
C PHE A 107 1.47 0.66 10.34
N ILE A 108 1.72 0.41 9.06
CA ILE A 108 0.88 -0.44 8.22
C ILE A 108 1.70 -1.51 7.51
N ALA A 109 1.03 -2.59 7.13
CA ALA A 109 1.54 -3.55 6.17
C ALA A 109 0.56 -3.64 4.99
N LEU A 110 1.11 -3.65 3.77
CA LEU A 110 0.36 -4.02 2.57
C LEU A 110 0.72 -5.44 2.20
N ASP A 111 -0.21 -6.37 2.33
CA ASP A 111 -0.03 -7.70 1.77
C ASP A 111 -0.50 -7.74 0.32
N TYR A 112 0.07 -8.64 -0.45
CA TYR A 112 -0.36 -8.89 -1.82
C TYR A 112 -0.31 -10.37 -2.16
N ARG A 113 -1.19 -10.77 -3.07
CA ARG A 113 -1.13 -12.08 -3.71
C ARG A 113 -0.16 -12.02 -4.88
N MET A 114 0.75 -12.98 -4.94
CA MET A 114 1.59 -13.17 -6.12
C MET A 114 0.81 -13.78 -7.28
N GLY A 115 1.14 -13.37 -8.51
CA GLY A 115 0.46 -13.88 -9.69
C GLY A 115 0.79 -13.12 -10.98
N LEU A 116 0.26 -13.65 -12.09
CA LEU A 116 0.51 -13.13 -13.43
C LEU A 116 -0.13 -11.76 -13.68
N GLU A 117 -1.02 -11.33 -12.81
CA GLU A 117 -1.65 -10.00 -12.82
C GLU A 117 -0.69 -8.84 -12.55
N TRP A 118 0.50 -9.11 -12.02
CA TRP A 118 1.54 -8.12 -11.73
C TRP A 118 2.33 -7.66 -12.97
N ASP A 119 1.67 -7.37 -14.08
CA ASP A 119 2.35 -6.88 -15.28
C ASP A 119 3.09 -5.54 -15.06
N GLU A 120 3.88 -5.11 -16.04
CA GLU A 120 4.67 -3.88 -15.92
C GLU A 120 3.82 -2.65 -15.53
N PRO A 121 2.65 -2.38 -16.14
CA PRO A 121 1.73 -1.36 -15.65
C PRO A 121 1.31 -1.51 -14.19
N ALA A 122 0.97 -2.72 -13.73
CA ALA A 122 0.60 -2.97 -12.34
C ALA A 122 1.76 -2.72 -11.37
N ILE A 123 2.99 -3.08 -11.75
CA ILE A 123 4.21 -2.83 -10.96
C ILE A 123 4.44 -1.33 -10.82
N VAL A 124 4.36 -0.57 -11.92
CA VAL A 124 4.45 0.90 -11.87
C VAL A 124 3.33 1.47 -11.00
N GLY A 125 2.11 0.93 -11.12
CA GLY A 125 0.98 1.35 -10.30
C GLY A 125 1.22 1.14 -8.80
N LEU A 126 1.80 0.01 -8.40
CA LEU A 126 2.22 -0.23 -7.03
C LEU A 126 3.29 0.77 -6.59
N PHE A 127 4.30 1.03 -7.41
CA PHE A 127 5.33 2.03 -7.09
C PHE A 127 4.75 3.44 -6.92
N GLU A 128 3.75 3.83 -7.70
CA GLU A 128 3.04 5.09 -7.49
C GLU A 128 2.31 5.12 -6.14
N VAL A 129 1.63 4.02 -5.75
CA VAL A 129 1.01 3.92 -4.42
C VAL A 129 2.07 4.01 -3.32
N MET A 130 3.18 3.29 -3.45
CA MET A 130 4.29 3.32 -2.49
C MET A 130 4.91 4.72 -2.37
N ARG A 131 5.06 5.45 -3.48
CA ARG A 131 5.51 6.85 -3.50
C ARG A 131 4.55 7.76 -2.77
N ASP A 132 3.26 7.64 -3.07
CA ASP A 132 2.24 8.53 -2.50
C ASP A 132 2.09 8.27 -0.98
N LEU A 133 2.18 7.02 -0.53
CA LEU A 133 2.30 6.66 0.89
C LEU A 133 3.60 7.19 1.49
N LYS A 134 4.72 7.05 0.78
CA LYS A 134 6.00 7.59 1.22
C LYS A 134 5.95 9.11 1.41
N ALA A 135 5.16 9.83 0.62
CA ALA A 135 5.03 11.28 0.72
C ALA A 135 4.27 11.77 1.97
N LEU A 136 3.62 10.87 2.73
CA LEU A 136 2.94 11.21 3.98
C LEU A 136 3.92 11.51 5.13
N SER A 137 5.18 11.06 5.04
CA SER A 137 6.23 11.38 6.01
C SER A 137 7.62 11.41 5.38
N GLU A 138 8.44 12.36 5.81
CA GLU A 138 9.84 12.44 5.37
C GLU A 138 10.69 11.26 5.89
N THR A 139 10.28 10.63 6.99
CA THR A 139 11.11 9.67 7.74
C THR A 139 10.66 8.22 7.64
N VAL A 140 9.58 7.95 6.90
CA VAL A 140 9.05 6.59 6.73
C VAL A 140 10.10 5.60 6.24
N LYS A 141 10.17 4.46 6.92
CA LYS A 141 10.97 3.31 6.54
C LYS A 141 10.07 2.30 5.85
N ILE A 142 10.56 1.77 4.73
CA ILE A 142 9.86 0.77 3.94
C ILE A 142 10.68 -0.52 3.97
N SER A 143 10.03 -1.65 4.24
CA SER A 143 10.63 -2.99 4.18
C SER A 143 9.72 -3.94 3.40
N HIS A 144 10.29 -4.92 2.72
CA HIS A 144 9.55 -6.00 2.07
C HIS A 144 9.95 -7.32 2.73
N VAL A 145 8.97 -8.08 3.22
CA VAL A 145 9.20 -9.30 4.01
C VAL A 145 8.30 -10.43 3.55
N GLY A 146 8.73 -11.68 3.78
CA GLY A 146 7.90 -12.86 3.52
C GLY A 146 7.90 -13.37 2.08
N ASN A 147 8.72 -12.81 1.19
CA ASN A 147 8.89 -13.29 -0.19
C ASN A 147 10.21 -14.08 -0.35
N ILE A 148 10.16 -15.33 -0.83
CA ILE A 148 11.34 -16.19 -0.96
C ILE A 148 12.23 -15.86 -2.16
N PHE A 149 11.68 -15.15 -3.15
CA PHE A 149 12.41 -14.69 -4.33
C PHE A 149 13.12 -13.36 -4.06
N GLU A 150 12.91 -12.79 -2.88
CA GLU A 150 13.59 -11.59 -2.43
C GLU A 150 15.03 -11.91 -2.02
N SER A 151 15.97 -11.13 -2.54
CA SER A 151 17.37 -11.24 -2.13
C SER A 151 17.62 -10.49 -0.82
N ASP A 152 18.71 -10.80 -0.12
CA ASP A 152 19.14 -10.05 1.08
C ASP A 152 19.29 -8.53 0.82
N GLU A 153 19.55 -8.13 -0.43
CA GLU A 153 19.69 -6.74 -0.86
C GLU A 153 18.34 -6.05 -1.18
N GLY A 154 17.23 -6.79 -1.24
CA GLY A 154 15.88 -6.27 -1.51
C GLY A 154 15.68 -5.74 -2.93
N ILE A 155 15.34 -6.62 -3.87
CA ILE A 155 14.97 -6.37 -5.27
C ILE A 155 13.83 -5.37 -5.36
N LEU A 156 12.67 -5.62 -4.71
CA LEU A 156 11.49 -4.77 -4.86
C LEU A 156 11.79 -3.32 -4.46
N LEU A 157 12.45 -3.14 -3.32
CA LEU A 157 12.76 -1.81 -2.79
C LEU A 157 13.91 -1.13 -3.54
N THR A 158 14.87 -1.90 -4.04
CA THR A 158 15.95 -1.37 -4.89
C THR A 158 15.37 -0.83 -6.21
N GLU A 159 14.48 -1.59 -6.84
CA GLU A 159 13.87 -1.16 -8.10
C GLU A 159 12.85 -0.03 -7.91
N PHE A 160 12.13 -0.01 -6.79
CA PHE A 160 11.32 1.14 -6.40
C PHE A 160 12.15 2.43 -6.28
N LYS A 161 13.33 2.38 -5.63
CA LYS A 161 14.24 3.54 -5.54
C LYS A 161 14.75 3.96 -6.91
N ASN A 162 15.19 3.01 -7.74
CA ASN A 162 15.63 3.30 -9.11
C ASN A 162 14.53 3.97 -9.95
N TRP A 163 13.28 3.52 -9.77
CA TRP A 163 12.11 4.10 -10.43
C TRP A 163 11.86 5.55 -9.96
N LEU A 164 11.88 5.80 -8.64
CA LEU A 164 11.73 7.14 -8.08
C LEU A 164 12.78 8.12 -8.61
N ASP A 165 14.04 7.72 -8.66
CA ASP A 165 15.13 8.56 -9.16
C ASP A 165 14.92 8.91 -10.64
N THR A 166 14.42 7.95 -11.43
CA THR A 166 14.09 8.15 -12.84
C THR A 166 12.89 9.10 -13.01
N ASP A 167 11.81 8.89 -12.26
CA ASP A 167 10.61 9.76 -12.27
C ASP A 167 10.97 11.21 -11.91
N ASN A 168 11.77 11.39 -10.84
CA ASN A 168 12.25 12.70 -10.41
C ASN A 168 13.16 13.38 -11.45
N SER A 169 13.98 12.61 -12.17
CA SER A 169 14.85 13.13 -13.23
C SER A 169 14.09 13.61 -14.48
N GLN A 170 12.91 13.04 -14.73
CA GLN A 170 12.07 13.35 -15.90
C GLN A 170 11.01 14.43 -15.60
N GLY A 171 10.82 14.84 -14.33
CA GLY A 171 9.66 15.61 -13.88
C GLY A 171 9.91 16.80 -12.95
N ARG A 172 10.69 17.81 -13.38
CA ARG A 172 10.61 19.20 -12.84
C ARG A 172 10.60 20.30 -13.91
N GLY A 173 10.32 19.94 -15.17
CA GLY A 173 10.31 20.86 -16.32
C GLY A 173 8.96 21.48 -16.68
N ASP A 174 7.83 20.80 -16.53
CA ASP A 174 6.60 21.16 -17.29
C ASP A 174 5.30 21.24 -16.46
N ARG A 175 5.29 21.87 -15.28
CA ARG A 175 4.02 22.14 -14.55
C ARG A 175 3.81 23.55 -14.02
N PHE A 176 4.31 24.57 -14.72
CA PHE A 176 3.78 25.94 -14.59
C PHE A 176 3.72 26.64 -15.95
N GLY A 177 2.81 26.16 -16.80
CA GLY A 177 2.32 26.92 -17.95
C GLY A 177 1.08 27.70 -17.55
N ASN A 178 1.22 29.01 -17.46
CA ASN A 178 0.16 29.99 -17.21
C ASN A 178 -1.12 29.72 -17.99
N HIS A 179 -2.26 29.69 -17.30
CA HIS A 179 -3.50 30.22 -17.86
C HIS A 179 -4.01 31.33 -16.95
N LEU A 180 -3.75 32.56 -17.42
CA LEU A 180 -4.56 33.74 -17.20
C LEU A 180 -6.01 33.49 -17.64
#